data_AF-A0A9P6EW01-F1
#
_entry.id   AF-A0A9P6EW01-F1
#
_cell.length_a   1.000
_cell.length_b   1.000
_cell.length_c   1.000
_cell.angle_alpha   90.00
_cell.angle_beta   90.00
_cell.angle_gamma   90.00
#
_symmetry.space_group_name_H-M   'P 1'
#
loop_
_entity.id
_entity.type
_entity.pdbx_description
1 polymer ?
#
loop_
_entity_poly.entity_id
_entity_poly.type
_entity_poly.pdbx_seq_one_letter_code
_entity_poly.pdbx_strand_id
1 'polypeptide(L)'
;VYSLFLTREETGSALLPSKADQDAFWNSLQVFDCFTIGALPYRLAAEKGTPVAHAGIEETLPLLVDAVNKGRLTMDDVVAKLYTNPRKIFSLPEQKDSYVEIETDRACILSKTTGPFAGKTLSGTVHRVVLHGATAYLDGAWYTTGVEGQDVTAVAQAITKAIEKPHITVPAHGASNASVIHSPRLGPSEFVAPSTPLVRPSDGRRGSVQMEHSASSTAVVPAHVAAAAAREVPSVISRIINSSPFSHRHILSSKQFDRNELHTLFSLAHEMRTQVERNGSIDLLHGKVMCSMFYEASTRTSCSFQTAMLRLGGTVVAADGSSSSVVKGETLADTVRTLGCYGDLIVLRHPAPGSAATAAKFSKVPIINAGDGVGEHPTQAFLDVYTIREELGTVNGLTITLVGDLKNGRTVHSLVKLLAYYQVTLNLVSPPSLRMPEDVKAELVKAGIAINELTDLNEVIAESDVVYVTRVQKERFEDLEEYERVKAAY
;
A
#
# COMPACT_ATOMS: atom_id res chain seq x y z
N VAL A 1 19.03 -9.67 -15.91
CA VAL A 1 17.59 -10.00 -15.83
C VAL A 1 17.08 -10.59 -17.15
N TYR A 2 17.11 -9.89 -18.29
CA TYR A 2 16.52 -10.39 -19.56
C TYR A 2 16.90 -11.83 -19.96
N SER A 3 18.14 -12.26 -19.75
CA SER A 3 18.61 -13.63 -20.04
C SER A 3 17.87 -14.74 -19.27
N LEU A 4 17.20 -14.41 -18.14
CA LEU A 4 16.35 -15.35 -17.39
C LEU A 4 14.95 -15.51 -18.02
N PHE A 5 14.51 -14.54 -18.84
CA PHE A 5 13.11 -14.41 -19.29
C PHE A 5 12.93 -14.40 -20.81
N LEU A 6 14.02 -14.32 -21.57
CA LEU A 6 14.03 -14.43 -23.02
C LEU A 6 15.10 -15.40 -23.46
N THR A 7 14.80 -16.19 -24.49
CA THR A 7 15.78 -16.99 -25.21
C THR A 7 16.00 -16.48 -26.64
N ARG A 8 17.04 -16.98 -27.31
CA ARG A 8 17.28 -16.72 -28.73
C ARG A 8 16.21 -17.32 -29.63
N GLU A 9 15.63 -18.44 -29.23
CA GLU A 9 14.58 -19.15 -29.98
C GLU A 9 13.27 -18.34 -30.01
N GLU A 10 12.92 -17.65 -28.90
CA GLU A 10 11.73 -16.80 -28.81
C GLU A 10 11.86 -15.46 -29.55
N THR A 11 13.10 -14.97 -29.75
CA THR A 11 13.38 -13.59 -30.17
C THR A 11 14.09 -13.47 -31.51
N GLY A 12 14.71 -14.53 -32.00
CA GLY A 12 15.59 -14.56 -33.17
C GLY A 12 16.99 -13.96 -32.93
N SER A 13 17.24 -13.34 -31.77
CA SER A 13 18.49 -12.62 -31.50
C SER A 13 19.62 -13.54 -31.03
N ALA A 14 20.81 -13.39 -31.61
CA ALA A 14 22.01 -14.09 -31.16
C ALA A 14 22.62 -13.50 -29.86
N LEU A 15 22.07 -12.41 -29.32
CA LEU A 15 22.51 -11.78 -28.07
C LEU A 15 21.94 -12.48 -26.82
N LEU A 16 20.97 -13.38 -27.00
CA LEU A 16 20.24 -14.06 -25.93
C LEU A 16 20.71 -15.51 -25.76
N PRO A 17 20.57 -16.09 -24.54
CA PRO A 17 20.92 -17.47 -24.27
C PRO A 17 20.09 -18.46 -25.10
N SER A 18 20.60 -19.68 -25.32
CA SER A 18 19.74 -20.78 -25.73
C SER A 18 18.79 -21.18 -24.60
N LYS A 19 17.77 -21.98 -24.91
CA LYS A 19 16.87 -22.50 -23.87
C LYS A 19 17.63 -23.29 -22.79
N ALA A 20 18.65 -24.07 -23.17
CA ALA A 20 19.46 -24.85 -22.23
C ALA A 20 20.30 -23.97 -21.29
N ASP A 21 20.88 -22.87 -21.82
CA ASP A 21 21.64 -21.91 -21.00
C ASP A 21 20.72 -21.17 -20.02
N GLN A 22 19.51 -20.80 -20.46
CA GLN A 22 18.50 -20.17 -19.60
C GLN A 22 18.12 -21.10 -18.44
N ASP A 23 17.86 -22.37 -18.70
CA ASP A 23 17.49 -23.35 -17.66
C ASP A 23 18.67 -23.60 -16.70
N ALA A 24 19.92 -23.61 -17.20
CA ALA A 24 21.11 -23.64 -16.36
C ALA A 24 21.23 -22.39 -15.45
N PHE A 25 20.85 -21.20 -15.91
CA PHE A 25 20.80 -20.00 -15.06
C PHE A 25 19.75 -20.12 -13.95
N TRP A 26 18.55 -20.62 -14.24
CA TRP A 26 17.51 -20.83 -13.22
C TRP A 26 17.95 -21.85 -12.15
N ASN A 27 18.61 -22.93 -12.56
CA ASN A 27 19.13 -23.95 -11.64
C ASN A 27 20.37 -23.48 -10.81
N SER A 28 20.94 -22.32 -11.16
CA SER A 28 22.17 -21.78 -10.56
C SER A 28 21.98 -20.41 -9.89
N LEU A 29 20.74 -19.99 -9.62
CA LEU A 29 20.42 -18.67 -9.05
C LEU A 29 21.17 -18.33 -7.76
N GLN A 30 21.45 -19.32 -6.94
CA GLN A 30 22.25 -19.23 -5.71
C GLN A 30 23.70 -18.79 -5.92
N VAL A 31 24.23 -18.89 -7.15
CA VAL A 31 25.60 -18.48 -7.51
C VAL A 31 25.65 -17.01 -7.97
N PHE A 32 24.50 -16.40 -8.28
CA PHE A 32 24.45 -15.01 -8.75
C PHE A 32 24.24 -14.04 -7.60
N ASP A 33 25.27 -13.25 -7.29
CA ASP A 33 25.19 -12.23 -6.24
C ASP A 33 24.19 -11.11 -6.57
N CYS A 34 24.15 -10.66 -7.83
CA CYS A 34 23.44 -9.45 -8.23
C CYS A 34 22.56 -9.64 -9.48
N PHE A 35 21.38 -9.02 -9.47
CA PHE A 35 20.58 -8.81 -10.68
C PHE A 35 20.92 -7.46 -11.31
N THR A 36 21.04 -7.44 -12.64
CA THR A 36 21.25 -6.22 -13.42
C THR A 36 20.37 -6.21 -14.66
N ILE A 37 19.94 -5.00 -15.05
CA ILE A 37 19.30 -4.70 -16.32
C ILE A 37 20.32 -4.91 -17.45
N GLY A 38 21.52 -4.36 -17.26
CA GLY A 38 22.66 -4.45 -18.19
C GLY A 38 22.43 -3.73 -19.52
N ALA A 39 23.39 -3.85 -20.43
CA ALA A 39 23.28 -3.29 -21.79
C ALA A 39 22.44 -4.16 -22.75
N LEU A 40 22.02 -5.36 -22.33
CA LEU A 40 21.34 -6.34 -23.18
C LEU A 40 19.98 -5.85 -23.72
N PRO A 41 19.07 -5.25 -22.92
CA PRO A 41 17.81 -4.71 -23.44
C PRO A 41 18.04 -3.62 -24.50
N TYR A 42 18.98 -2.70 -24.26
CA TYR A 42 19.38 -1.65 -25.20
C TYR A 42 19.93 -2.23 -26.51
N ARG A 43 20.83 -3.22 -26.44
CA ARG A 43 21.41 -3.87 -27.63
C ARG A 43 20.35 -4.64 -28.44
N LEU A 44 19.42 -5.30 -27.77
CA LEU A 44 18.30 -6.01 -28.41
C LEU A 44 17.31 -5.04 -29.09
N ALA A 45 17.08 -3.87 -28.48
CA ALA A 45 16.26 -2.81 -29.08
C ALA A 45 16.98 -2.17 -30.29
N ALA A 46 18.31 -1.99 -30.22
CA ALA A 46 19.13 -1.52 -31.34
C ALA A 46 19.16 -2.52 -32.51
N GLU A 47 19.25 -3.83 -32.26
CA GLU A 47 19.17 -4.89 -33.27
C GLU A 47 17.83 -4.85 -34.04
N LYS A 48 16.75 -4.43 -33.37
CA LYS A 48 15.42 -4.22 -33.96
C LYS A 48 15.20 -2.81 -34.54
N GLY A 49 16.25 -1.99 -34.67
CA GLY A 49 16.19 -0.64 -35.24
C GLY A 49 15.52 0.42 -34.35
N THR A 50 15.26 0.12 -33.07
CA THR A 50 14.58 1.01 -32.12
C THR A 50 15.38 1.19 -30.83
N PRO A 51 16.60 1.76 -30.86
CA PRO A 51 17.43 1.92 -29.67
C PRO A 51 16.77 2.87 -28.66
N VAL A 52 16.50 2.37 -27.44
CA VAL A 52 15.89 3.14 -26.35
C VAL A 52 16.78 3.06 -25.11
N ALA A 53 17.27 4.21 -24.64
CA ALA A 53 18.24 4.29 -23.55
C ALA A 53 17.73 3.72 -22.20
N HIS A 54 16.41 3.73 -21.98
CA HIS A 54 15.74 3.20 -20.79
C HIS A 54 15.13 1.79 -21.00
N ALA A 55 15.47 1.09 -22.09
CA ALA A 55 14.99 -0.26 -22.34
C ALA A 55 15.35 -1.22 -21.19
N GLY A 56 14.39 -2.05 -20.77
CA GLY A 56 14.58 -3.00 -19.67
C GLY A 56 14.45 -2.41 -18.27
N ILE A 57 14.37 -1.09 -18.10
CA ILE A 57 14.18 -0.47 -16.78
C ILE A 57 12.76 -0.73 -16.27
N GLU A 58 11.74 -0.39 -17.08
CA GLU A 58 10.34 -0.56 -16.71
C GLU A 58 9.94 -2.05 -16.60
N GLU A 59 10.53 -2.92 -17.42
CA GLU A 59 10.22 -4.35 -17.45
C GLU A 59 10.84 -5.16 -16.30
N THR A 60 11.97 -4.71 -15.74
CA THR A 60 12.80 -5.56 -14.86
C THR A 60 12.13 -5.96 -13.55
N LEU A 61 11.51 -5.03 -12.83
CA LEU A 61 10.83 -5.35 -11.56
C LEU A 61 9.57 -6.22 -11.82
N PRO A 62 8.65 -5.86 -12.73
CA PRO A 62 7.52 -6.73 -13.08
C PRO A 62 7.93 -8.15 -13.48
N LEU A 63 9.02 -8.34 -14.23
CA LEU A 63 9.50 -9.69 -14.60
C LEU A 63 9.96 -10.51 -13.39
N LEU A 64 10.71 -9.89 -12.47
CA LEU A 64 11.19 -10.57 -11.27
C LEU A 64 10.05 -10.90 -10.30
N VAL A 65 9.11 -9.98 -10.13
CA VAL A 65 7.94 -10.14 -9.25
C VAL A 65 6.95 -11.17 -9.81
N ASP A 66 6.75 -11.19 -11.13
CA ASP A 66 5.95 -12.22 -11.80
C ASP A 66 6.56 -13.63 -11.65
N ALA A 67 7.89 -13.73 -11.59
CA ALA A 67 8.57 -14.97 -11.23
C ALA A 67 8.39 -15.35 -9.75
N VAL A 68 8.27 -14.39 -8.83
CA VAL A 68 7.93 -14.66 -7.42
C VAL A 68 6.53 -15.25 -7.30
N ASN A 69 5.53 -14.62 -7.92
CA ASN A 69 4.14 -15.13 -7.89
C ASN A 69 3.99 -16.51 -8.56
N LYS A 70 4.86 -16.83 -9.53
CA LYS A 70 4.93 -18.14 -10.18
C LYS A 70 5.77 -19.17 -9.40
N GLY A 71 6.21 -18.86 -8.19
CA GLY A 71 6.99 -19.74 -7.32
C GLY A 71 8.40 -20.05 -7.85
N ARG A 72 8.93 -19.24 -8.77
CA ARG A 72 10.27 -19.42 -9.38
C ARG A 72 11.37 -18.62 -8.66
N LEU A 73 10.97 -17.64 -7.85
CA LEU A 73 11.83 -16.83 -6.98
C LEU A 73 11.12 -16.61 -5.64
N THR A 74 11.87 -16.25 -4.61
CA THR A 74 11.32 -15.63 -3.40
C THR A 74 11.44 -14.11 -3.48
N MET A 75 10.69 -13.36 -2.66
CA MET A 75 10.93 -11.91 -2.56
C MET A 75 12.31 -11.62 -1.94
N ASP A 76 12.78 -12.48 -1.04
CA ASP A 76 14.13 -12.42 -0.47
C ASP A 76 15.22 -12.58 -1.54
N ASP A 77 15.03 -13.42 -2.56
CA ASP A 77 15.94 -13.50 -3.71
C ASP A 77 16.06 -12.16 -4.44
N VAL A 78 14.91 -11.50 -4.67
CA VAL A 78 14.85 -10.22 -5.37
C VAL A 78 15.52 -9.12 -4.54
N VAL A 79 15.21 -9.02 -3.25
CA VAL A 79 15.82 -8.06 -2.31
C VAL A 79 17.31 -8.33 -2.13
N ALA A 80 17.73 -9.59 -1.97
CA ALA A 80 19.14 -9.94 -1.86
C ALA A 80 19.92 -9.51 -3.10
N LYS A 81 19.41 -9.82 -4.30
CA LYS A 81 20.14 -9.63 -5.56
C LYS A 81 20.00 -8.21 -6.14
N LEU A 82 19.01 -7.40 -5.73
CA LEU A 82 18.90 -5.98 -6.13
C LEU A 82 19.36 -4.98 -5.07
N TYR A 83 19.37 -5.34 -3.79
CA TYR A 83 19.70 -4.42 -2.69
C TYR A 83 20.83 -4.95 -1.80
N THR A 84 20.62 -6.05 -1.08
CA THR A 84 21.51 -6.47 0.02
C THR A 84 22.92 -6.81 -0.45
N ASN A 85 23.04 -7.61 -1.51
CA ASN A 85 24.33 -8.02 -2.07
C ASN A 85 25.03 -6.85 -2.77
N PRO A 86 24.41 -6.06 -3.68
CA PRO A 86 25.01 -4.83 -4.20
C PRO A 86 25.51 -3.88 -3.10
N ARG A 87 24.70 -3.64 -2.05
CA ARG A 87 25.07 -2.77 -0.92
C ARG A 87 26.34 -3.28 -0.22
N LYS A 88 26.45 -4.58 0.00
CA LYS A 88 27.62 -5.23 0.62
C LYS A 88 28.86 -5.21 -0.29
N ILE A 89 28.69 -5.53 -1.58
CA ILE A 89 29.77 -5.61 -2.57
C ILE A 89 30.39 -4.24 -2.84
N PHE A 90 29.57 -3.20 -2.95
CA PHE A 90 30.01 -1.84 -3.24
C PHE A 90 30.20 -0.97 -1.97
N SER A 91 30.11 -1.56 -0.77
CA SER A 91 30.24 -0.86 0.53
C SER A 91 29.35 0.39 0.66
N LEU A 92 28.13 0.31 0.12
CA LEU A 92 27.17 1.42 0.15
C LEU A 92 26.53 1.56 1.54
N PRO A 93 26.29 2.78 2.03
CA PRO A 93 25.59 2.98 3.29
C PRO A 93 24.12 2.54 3.22
N GLU A 94 23.56 2.21 4.38
CA GLU A 94 22.14 1.90 4.52
C GLU A 94 21.30 3.18 4.41
N GLN A 95 20.32 3.18 3.50
CA GLN A 95 19.39 4.29 3.28
C GLN A 95 18.04 3.95 3.90
N LYS A 96 17.88 4.17 5.21
CA LYS A 96 16.66 3.79 5.96
C LYS A 96 15.40 4.52 5.48
N ASP A 97 15.56 5.77 5.07
CA ASP A 97 14.47 6.63 4.61
C ASP A 97 14.21 6.51 3.09
N SER A 98 14.80 5.52 2.42
CA SER A 98 14.62 5.29 0.98
C SER A 98 14.26 3.84 0.70
N TYR A 99 13.07 3.60 0.16
CA TYR A 99 12.53 2.27 -0.10
C TYR A 99 11.57 2.27 -1.29
N VAL A 100 11.32 1.06 -1.82
CA VAL A 100 10.38 0.82 -2.91
C VAL A 100 9.29 -0.11 -2.40
N GLU A 101 8.05 0.35 -2.40
CA GLU A 101 6.88 -0.49 -2.15
C GLU A 101 6.46 -1.13 -3.48
N ILE A 102 6.31 -2.46 -3.48
CA ILE A 102 5.91 -3.24 -4.65
C ILE A 102 4.67 -4.02 -4.28
N GLU A 103 3.59 -3.82 -5.03
CA GLU A 103 2.47 -4.76 -5.01
C GLU A 103 2.86 -5.97 -5.85
N THR A 104 3.00 -7.12 -5.23
CA THR A 104 3.37 -8.35 -5.95
C THR A 104 2.25 -8.82 -6.86
N ASP A 105 1.02 -8.76 -6.36
CA ASP A 105 -0.13 -9.46 -6.92
C ASP A 105 -0.90 -8.67 -8.01
N ARG A 106 -0.64 -7.37 -8.17
CA ARG A 106 -1.37 -6.48 -9.08
C ARG A 106 -0.89 -6.63 -10.52
N ALA A 107 -1.84 -6.67 -11.46
CA ALA A 107 -1.54 -6.85 -12.87
C ALA A 107 -0.93 -5.56 -13.48
N CYS A 108 0.26 -5.70 -14.06
CA CYS A 108 0.92 -4.67 -14.87
C CYS A 108 0.75 -5.00 -16.35
N ILE A 109 0.33 -4.02 -17.17
CA ILE A 109 0.42 -4.13 -18.63
C ILE A 109 1.57 -3.25 -19.09
N LEU A 110 2.59 -3.85 -19.71
CA LEU A 110 3.75 -3.16 -20.26
C LEU A 110 3.40 -2.47 -21.60
N SER A 111 2.44 -1.55 -21.58
CA SER A 111 1.90 -0.88 -22.77
C SER A 111 2.77 0.27 -23.30
N LYS A 112 3.65 0.83 -22.46
CA LYS A 112 4.55 1.94 -22.81
C LYS A 112 5.93 1.50 -23.31
N THR A 113 6.32 0.26 -23.03
CA THR A 113 7.62 -0.28 -23.41
C THR A 113 7.62 -0.72 -24.88
N THR A 114 8.69 -0.46 -25.62
CA THR A 114 8.89 -0.95 -26.99
C THR A 114 9.61 -2.31 -27.08
N GLY A 115 9.87 -2.95 -25.93
CA GLY A 115 10.65 -4.18 -25.82
C GLY A 115 9.89 -5.48 -26.15
N PRO A 116 10.54 -6.66 -26.03
CA PRO A 116 9.93 -7.99 -26.27
C PRO A 116 8.80 -8.39 -25.31
N PHE A 117 8.54 -7.55 -24.30
CA PHE A 117 7.45 -7.70 -23.33
C PHE A 117 6.33 -6.68 -23.53
N ALA A 118 6.40 -5.83 -24.57
CA ALA A 118 5.38 -4.86 -24.92
C ALA A 118 3.99 -5.52 -25.02
N GLY A 119 3.01 -4.92 -24.34
CA GLY A 119 1.63 -5.40 -24.29
C GLY A 119 1.39 -6.71 -23.52
N LYS A 120 2.43 -7.35 -22.95
CA LYS A 120 2.23 -8.50 -22.07
C LYS A 120 1.69 -8.03 -20.71
N THR A 121 0.76 -8.82 -20.17
CA THR A 121 0.33 -8.71 -18.77
C THR A 121 1.28 -9.52 -17.90
N LEU A 122 1.90 -8.86 -16.92
CA LEU A 122 2.71 -9.47 -15.87
C LEU A 122 2.03 -9.21 -14.52
N SER A 123 2.41 -9.96 -13.50
CA SER A 123 2.05 -9.67 -12.12
C SER A 123 3.19 -8.95 -11.40
N GLY A 124 2.89 -7.85 -10.71
CA GLY A 124 3.88 -7.00 -10.05
C GLY A 124 3.88 -5.57 -10.55
N THR A 125 3.57 -4.62 -9.68
CA THR A 125 3.70 -3.17 -9.95
C THR A 125 4.49 -2.48 -8.85
N VAL A 126 5.41 -1.59 -9.23
CA VAL A 126 5.95 -0.59 -8.29
C VAL A 126 4.77 0.27 -7.84
N HIS A 127 4.47 0.24 -6.55
CA HIS A 127 3.39 1.03 -5.97
C HIS A 127 3.92 2.42 -5.62
N ARG A 128 4.92 2.49 -4.73
CA ARG A 128 5.51 3.73 -4.21
C ARG A 128 7.02 3.67 -4.31
N VAL A 129 7.64 4.80 -4.61
CA VAL A 129 9.07 5.00 -4.38
C VAL A 129 9.22 6.14 -3.40
N VAL A 130 9.82 5.85 -2.24
CA VAL A 130 10.17 6.85 -1.24
C VAL A 130 11.68 7.08 -1.31
N LEU A 131 12.09 8.33 -1.40
CA LEU A 131 13.48 8.75 -1.40
C LEU A 131 13.64 9.82 -0.32
N HIS A 132 14.53 9.58 0.65
CA HIS A 132 14.80 10.48 1.77
C HIS A 132 13.53 10.92 2.54
N GLY A 133 12.57 10.00 2.75
CA GLY A 133 11.32 10.22 3.47
C GLY A 133 10.22 10.95 2.67
N ALA A 134 10.46 11.25 1.39
CA ALA A 134 9.52 11.86 0.47
C ALA A 134 9.07 10.89 -0.64
N THR A 135 7.76 10.83 -0.89
CA THR A 135 7.18 10.06 -2.00
C THR A 135 7.59 10.68 -3.33
N ALA A 136 8.48 10.01 -4.08
CA ALA A 136 8.95 10.45 -5.40
C ALA A 136 8.11 9.88 -6.56
N TYR A 137 7.44 8.75 -6.33
CA TYR A 137 6.54 8.08 -7.26
C TYR A 137 5.40 7.39 -6.49
N LEU A 138 4.19 7.43 -7.04
CA LEU A 138 3.04 6.66 -6.56
C LEU A 138 2.12 6.31 -7.74
N ASP A 139 1.81 5.01 -7.91
CA ASP A 139 0.80 4.48 -8.85
C ASP A 139 0.83 5.09 -10.27
N GLY A 140 2.01 5.12 -10.90
CA GLY A 140 2.19 5.64 -12.26
C GLY A 140 2.40 7.15 -12.37
N ALA A 141 2.28 7.90 -11.27
CA ALA A 141 2.50 9.34 -11.22
C ALA A 141 3.83 9.68 -10.52
N TRP A 142 4.55 10.66 -11.08
CA TRP A 142 5.81 11.18 -10.54
C TRP A 142 5.59 12.43 -9.70
N TYR A 143 6.32 12.52 -8.59
CA TYR A 143 6.19 13.55 -7.56
C TYR A 143 7.57 14.14 -7.25
N THR A 144 7.98 15.11 -8.06
CA THR A 144 9.33 15.70 -7.97
C THR A 144 9.37 16.84 -6.96
N THR A 145 9.63 16.52 -5.69
CA THR A 145 10.06 17.50 -4.67
C THR A 145 11.46 17.16 -4.18
N GLY A 146 12.48 17.86 -4.69
CA GLY A 146 13.83 17.87 -4.09
C GLY A 146 14.60 16.54 -4.07
N VAL A 147 14.51 15.72 -5.12
CA VAL A 147 15.24 14.43 -5.23
C VAL A 147 16.61 14.59 -5.89
N GLU A 148 17.42 15.50 -5.37
CA GLU A 148 18.84 15.59 -5.71
C GLU A 148 19.63 14.54 -4.91
N GLY A 149 20.44 13.73 -5.60
CA GLY A 149 21.23 12.69 -4.95
C GLY A 149 22.36 13.26 -4.09
N GLN A 150 22.53 12.73 -2.89
CA GLN A 150 23.64 13.11 -2.00
C GLN A 150 24.92 12.32 -2.35
N ASP A 151 26.08 12.99 -2.34
CA ASP A 151 27.37 12.31 -2.48
C ASP A 151 27.70 11.51 -1.20
N VAL A 152 27.63 10.19 -1.32
CA VAL A 152 27.95 9.24 -0.23
C VAL A 152 29.38 8.71 -0.29
N THR A 153 30.24 9.21 -1.19
CA THR A 153 31.60 8.68 -1.42
C THR A 153 32.45 8.71 -0.15
N ALA A 154 32.37 9.78 0.65
CA ALA A 154 33.08 9.90 1.92
C ALA A 154 32.64 8.83 2.95
N VAL A 155 31.35 8.48 2.96
CA VAL A 155 30.78 7.46 3.86
C VAL A 155 31.21 6.06 3.42
N ALA A 156 31.14 5.76 2.12
CA ALA A 156 31.59 4.48 1.56
C ALA A 156 33.09 4.25 1.82
N GLN A 157 33.93 5.28 1.66
CA GLN A 157 35.36 5.21 2.00
C GLN A 157 35.62 4.96 3.49
N ALA A 158 34.82 5.56 4.39
CA ALA A 158 34.93 5.32 5.83
C ALA A 158 34.53 3.89 6.21
N ILE A 159 33.43 3.36 5.64
CA ILE A 159 32.99 1.97 5.82
C ILE A 159 34.06 0.99 5.33
N THR A 160 34.64 1.24 4.14
CA THR A 160 35.66 0.37 3.55
C THR A 160 36.91 0.30 4.43
N LYS A 161 37.38 1.44 4.96
CA LYS A 161 38.49 1.51 5.93
C LYS A 161 38.20 0.82 7.26
N ALA A 162 36.94 0.75 7.68
CA ALA A 162 36.54 0.06 8.92
C ALA A 162 36.45 -1.46 8.75
N ILE A 163 36.21 -1.96 7.53
CA ILE A 163 36.16 -3.40 7.22
C ILE A 163 37.58 -3.99 7.07
N GLU A 164 38.59 -3.19 6.68
CA GLU A 164 40.00 -3.60 6.65
C GLU A 164 40.64 -3.72 8.05
N LYS A 165 40.24 -4.74 8.82
CA LYS A 165 41.13 -5.63 9.62
C LYS A 165 40.31 -6.70 10.34
N PRO A 166 40.69 -7.98 10.16
CA PRO A 166 41.54 -8.57 11.20
C PRO A 166 42.93 -8.96 10.66
N HIS A 167 43.97 -8.74 11.48
CA HIS A 167 45.29 -9.33 11.22
C HIS A 167 45.22 -10.84 11.45
N ILE A 168 45.15 -11.63 10.38
CA ILE A 168 45.49 -13.05 10.44
C ILE A 168 47.02 -13.16 10.52
N THR A 169 47.53 -13.43 11.71
CA THR A 169 48.94 -13.77 11.91
C THR A 169 49.14 -15.23 11.51
N VAL A 170 49.56 -15.47 10.27
CA VAL A 170 49.99 -16.80 9.82
C VAL A 170 51.42 -17.05 10.35
N PRO A 171 51.66 -18.10 11.16
CA PRO A 171 53.01 -18.44 11.59
C PRO A 171 53.81 -18.98 10.41
N ALA A 172 55.04 -18.47 10.22
CA ALA A 172 55.88 -18.86 9.09
C ALA A 172 56.37 -20.32 9.23
N HIS A 173 56.04 -21.16 8.26
CA HIS A 173 56.58 -22.52 8.12
C HIS A 173 56.94 -22.83 6.66
N GLY A 174 58.14 -23.37 6.48
CA GLY A 174 58.51 -24.29 5.38
C GLY A 174 58.32 -23.82 3.93
N ALA A 175 59.40 -23.36 3.29
CA ALA A 175 59.42 -23.21 1.84
C ALA A 175 59.30 -24.57 1.13
N SER A 176 58.38 -24.69 0.16
CA SER A 176 58.43 -25.70 -0.90
C SER A 176 57.77 -25.18 -2.18
N ASN A 177 58.33 -25.53 -3.34
CA ASN A 177 58.02 -24.91 -4.62
C ASN A 177 56.69 -25.36 -5.22
N ALA A 178 55.89 -24.42 -5.71
CA ALA A 178 54.87 -24.68 -6.74
C ALA A 178 54.78 -23.46 -7.69
N SER A 179 54.89 -23.71 -8.99
CA SER A 179 54.94 -22.68 -10.03
C SER A 179 53.56 -22.08 -10.34
N VAL A 180 53.40 -20.77 -10.18
CA VAL A 180 52.19 -20.05 -10.59
C VAL A 180 52.21 -19.80 -12.10
N ILE A 181 51.20 -20.29 -12.81
CA ILE A 181 50.98 -20.02 -14.23
C ILE A 181 50.46 -18.58 -14.38
N HIS A 182 51.19 -17.73 -15.11
CA HIS A 182 50.73 -16.38 -15.44
C HIS A 182 49.69 -16.39 -16.56
N SER A 183 48.47 -15.92 -16.27
CA SER A 183 47.53 -15.43 -17.27
C SER A 183 47.81 -13.93 -17.56
N PRO A 184 47.81 -13.50 -18.83
CA PRO A 184 48.21 -12.14 -19.21
C PRO A 184 47.14 -11.11 -18.84
N ARG A 185 47.52 -10.05 -18.12
CA ARG A 185 46.70 -8.85 -17.93
C ARG A 185 46.74 -8.00 -19.20
N LEU A 186 45.58 -7.73 -19.79
CA LEU A 186 45.40 -6.64 -20.75
C LEU A 186 45.42 -5.31 -20.00
N GLY A 187 46.20 -4.34 -20.50
CA GLY A 187 46.30 -3.00 -19.92
C GLY A 187 45.08 -2.13 -20.21
N PRO A 188 44.88 -1.02 -19.46
CA PRO A 188 43.76 -0.12 -19.67
C PRO A 188 43.91 0.65 -20.99
N SER A 189 42.90 0.52 -21.86
CA SER A 189 42.74 1.41 -23.02
C SER A 189 42.26 2.79 -22.55
N GLU A 190 42.80 3.84 -23.14
CA GLU A 190 42.44 5.23 -22.84
C GLU A 190 40.96 5.50 -23.13
N PHE A 191 40.27 6.12 -22.15
CA PHE A 191 38.95 6.72 -22.34
C PHE A 191 39.04 8.21 -21.98
N VAL A 192 39.01 9.06 -23.00
CA VAL A 192 39.01 10.53 -22.82
C VAL A 192 37.57 11.01 -22.70
N ALA A 193 37.21 11.56 -21.55
CA ALA A 193 35.92 12.22 -21.35
C ALA A 193 35.98 13.68 -21.86
N PRO A 194 34.94 14.20 -22.53
CA PRO A 194 34.89 15.59 -22.97
C PRO A 194 34.55 16.54 -21.82
N SER A 195 35.40 17.52 -21.56
CA SER A 195 35.20 18.57 -20.55
C SER A 195 34.32 19.71 -21.09
N THR A 196 33.29 20.12 -20.34
CA THR A 196 32.57 21.38 -20.56
C THR A 196 32.79 22.37 -19.39
N PRO A 197 32.94 23.69 -19.66
CA PRO A 197 33.43 24.64 -18.66
C PRO A 197 32.33 25.24 -17.77
N LEU A 198 32.60 25.33 -16.46
CA LEU A 198 31.78 26.07 -15.50
C LEU A 198 32.14 27.56 -15.50
N VAL A 199 31.17 28.42 -15.82
CA VAL A 199 31.28 29.88 -15.69
C VAL A 199 30.78 30.31 -14.32
N ARG A 200 31.61 31.03 -13.55
CA ARG A 200 31.21 31.70 -12.30
C ARG A 200 30.82 33.17 -12.56
N PRO A 201 29.70 33.66 -12.02
CA PRO A 201 29.46 35.10 -11.86
C PRO A 201 30.35 35.68 -10.75
N SER A 202 30.72 36.96 -10.90
CA SER A 202 31.64 37.70 -10.03
C SER A 202 30.95 38.50 -8.92
N ASP A 203 31.72 38.86 -7.88
CA ASP A 203 31.33 39.71 -6.75
C ASP A 203 30.70 41.06 -7.13
N GLY A 204 29.79 41.55 -6.28
CA GLY A 204 29.12 42.84 -6.48
C GLY A 204 28.46 43.45 -5.24
N ARG A 205 29.24 44.25 -4.49
CA ARG A 205 28.84 45.32 -3.53
C ARG A 205 28.38 44.95 -2.10
N ARG A 206 29.13 45.53 -1.15
CA ARG A 206 28.73 45.78 0.25
C ARG A 206 27.65 46.87 0.33
N GLY A 207 26.77 46.77 1.32
CA GLY A 207 25.90 47.85 1.78
C GLY A 207 25.45 47.60 3.22
N SER A 208 25.89 48.44 4.16
CA SER A 208 25.60 48.38 5.59
C SER A 208 24.59 49.46 5.99
N VAL A 209 23.61 49.16 6.86
CA VAL A 209 22.95 50.13 7.78
C VAL A 209 22.52 49.40 9.08
N GLN A 210 22.38 50.15 10.18
CA GLN A 210 22.28 49.73 11.58
C GLN A 210 20.87 49.37 12.09
N MET A 211 20.82 48.84 13.34
CA MET A 211 19.64 48.86 14.21
C MET A 211 19.35 50.27 14.75
N GLU A 212 18.10 50.55 15.10
CA GLU A 212 17.76 51.49 16.20
C GLU A 212 16.38 51.15 16.83
N HIS A 213 16.07 51.77 17.98
CA HIS A 213 15.08 51.30 18.97
C HIS A 213 13.82 52.20 19.11
N SER A 214 12.77 51.65 19.74
CA SER A 214 11.74 52.32 20.60
C SER A 214 10.70 53.27 19.95
N ALA A 215 9.45 53.42 20.45
CA ALA A 215 8.63 52.66 21.43
C ALA A 215 7.14 53.13 21.43
N SER A 216 6.24 52.35 22.07
CA SER A 216 4.85 52.70 22.49
C SER A 216 3.81 52.97 21.37
N SER A 217 2.49 52.78 21.52
CA SER A 217 1.60 51.96 22.40
C SER A 217 0.15 52.23 21.90
N THR A 218 -0.94 51.51 22.20
CA THR A 218 -1.28 50.34 23.04
C THR A 218 -1.99 49.28 22.13
N ALA A 219 -2.70 48.20 22.52
CA ALA A 219 -3.17 47.62 23.79
C ALA A 219 -3.21 46.07 23.68
N VAL A 220 -3.96 45.36 24.54
CA VAL A 220 -4.07 43.88 24.53
C VAL A 220 -5.53 43.40 24.43
N VAL A 221 -5.81 42.60 23.39
CA VAL A 221 -6.92 41.63 23.35
C VAL A 221 -6.34 40.35 22.74
N PRO A 222 -6.40 39.18 23.41
CA PRO A 222 -5.74 37.97 22.95
C PRO A 222 -6.54 37.29 21.82
N ALA A 223 -6.37 37.77 20.59
CA ALA A 223 -6.86 37.11 19.39
C ALA A 223 -5.97 35.92 19.01
N HIS A 224 -6.07 34.81 19.76
CA HIS A 224 -5.54 33.51 19.31
C HIS A 224 -6.47 32.86 18.26
N VAL A 225 -6.78 33.61 17.21
CA VAL A 225 -7.12 33.04 15.91
C VAL A 225 -5.84 33.12 15.08
N ALA A 226 -4.94 32.16 15.32
CA ALA A 226 -3.81 31.96 14.43
C ALA A 226 -4.38 31.61 13.06
N ALA A 227 -4.30 32.53 12.11
CA ALA A 227 -4.62 32.25 10.72
C ALA A 227 -3.73 31.09 10.28
N ALA A 228 -4.32 29.90 10.12
CA ALA A 228 -3.61 28.77 9.57
C ALA A 228 -3.19 29.17 8.15
N ALA A 229 -1.89 29.34 7.94
CA ALA A 229 -1.35 29.51 6.60
C ALA A 229 -1.90 28.37 5.73
N ALA A 230 -2.50 28.71 4.59
CA ALA A 230 -3.17 27.75 3.73
C ALA A 230 -2.21 26.59 3.44
N ARG A 231 -2.48 25.43 4.05
CA ARG A 231 -1.60 24.26 3.99
C ARG A 231 -1.78 23.65 2.60
N GLU A 232 -0.82 23.90 1.71
CA GLU A 232 -0.86 23.35 0.36
C GLU A 232 -1.04 21.83 0.41
N VAL A 233 -2.13 21.35 -0.18
CA VAL A 233 -2.42 19.92 -0.27
C VAL A 233 -1.32 19.27 -1.12
N PRO A 234 -0.61 18.25 -0.61
CA PRO A 234 0.42 17.55 -1.37
C PRO A 234 -0.09 17.14 -2.76
N SER A 235 0.73 17.35 -3.78
CA SER A 235 0.38 17.07 -5.19
C SER A 235 -0.01 15.61 -5.45
N VAL A 236 0.38 14.70 -4.55
CA VAL A 236 -0.07 13.30 -4.47
C VAL A 236 -1.57 13.22 -4.22
N ILE A 237 -2.04 13.80 -3.12
CA ILE A 237 -3.43 13.73 -2.67
C ILE A 237 -4.37 14.36 -3.70
N SER A 238 -4.03 15.55 -4.20
CA SER A 238 -4.87 16.26 -5.17
C SER A 238 -5.01 15.51 -6.51
N ARG A 239 -3.97 14.81 -6.97
CA ARG A 239 -4.07 13.93 -8.15
C ARG A 239 -4.97 12.72 -7.90
N ILE A 240 -4.77 11.99 -6.79
CA ILE A 240 -5.57 10.81 -6.47
C ILE A 240 -7.06 11.17 -6.41
N ILE A 241 -7.41 12.30 -5.79
CA ILE A 241 -8.79 12.79 -5.68
C ILE A 241 -9.37 13.10 -7.06
N ASN A 242 -8.64 13.84 -7.90
CA ASN A 242 -9.10 14.27 -9.22
C ASN A 242 -9.31 13.10 -10.21
N SER A 243 -8.66 11.95 -9.99
CA SER A 243 -8.83 10.73 -10.79
C SER A 243 -9.57 9.61 -10.05
N SER A 244 -10.23 9.90 -8.93
CA SER A 244 -10.78 8.87 -8.04
C SER A 244 -12.07 8.22 -8.60
N PRO A 245 -12.14 6.88 -8.72
CA PRO A 245 -13.36 6.18 -9.13
C PRO A 245 -14.47 6.21 -8.06
N PHE A 246 -14.15 6.72 -6.86
CA PHE A 246 -15.10 6.92 -5.76
C PHE A 246 -15.88 8.24 -5.86
N SER A 247 -15.54 9.13 -6.80
CA SER A 247 -16.18 10.45 -6.91
C SER A 247 -17.69 10.32 -7.19
N HIS A 248 -18.50 11.01 -6.39
CA HIS A 248 -19.97 10.95 -6.39
C HIS A 248 -20.61 9.54 -6.24
N ARG A 249 -19.84 8.53 -5.81
CA ARG A 249 -20.29 7.13 -5.69
C ARG A 249 -20.82 6.81 -4.29
N HIS A 250 -21.91 6.04 -4.18
CA HIS A 250 -22.39 5.54 -2.89
C HIS A 250 -21.59 4.29 -2.45
N ILE A 251 -21.20 4.24 -1.18
CA ILE A 251 -20.52 3.11 -0.54
C ILE A 251 -21.57 2.33 0.27
N LEU A 252 -22.07 1.23 -0.28
CA LEU A 252 -23.23 0.48 0.25
C LEU A 252 -22.87 -0.96 0.63
N SER A 253 -22.03 -1.63 -0.15
CA SER A 253 -21.63 -3.03 0.02
C SER A 253 -20.17 -3.24 -0.37
N SER A 254 -19.49 -4.19 0.29
CA SER A 254 -18.12 -4.61 -0.04
C SER A 254 -17.99 -5.07 -1.50
N LYS A 255 -19.05 -5.66 -2.08
CA LYS A 255 -19.06 -6.22 -3.45
C LYS A 255 -19.04 -5.17 -4.56
N GLN A 256 -19.18 -3.88 -4.23
CA GLN A 256 -19.11 -2.82 -5.24
C GLN A 256 -17.69 -2.53 -5.71
N PHE A 257 -16.67 -2.93 -4.95
CA PHE A 257 -15.29 -2.48 -5.15
C PHE A 257 -14.44 -3.59 -5.73
N ASP A 258 -13.71 -3.27 -6.80
CA ASP A 258 -12.67 -4.17 -7.30
C ASP A 258 -11.35 -3.99 -6.53
N ARG A 259 -10.38 -4.87 -6.79
CA ARG A 259 -9.10 -4.86 -6.07
C ARG A 259 -8.21 -3.65 -6.38
N ASN A 260 -8.33 -3.04 -7.56
CA ASN A 260 -7.63 -1.78 -7.88
C ASN A 260 -8.26 -0.59 -7.15
N GLU A 261 -9.59 -0.56 -7.02
CA GLU A 261 -10.30 0.45 -6.24
C GLU A 261 -9.94 0.36 -4.75
N LEU A 262 -9.97 -0.85 -4.18
CA LEU A 262 -9.54 -1.12 -2.80
C LEU A 262 -8.08 -0.71 -2.57
N HIS A 263 -7.19 -1.06 -3.50
CA HIS A 263 -5.80 -0.63 -3.43
C HIS A 263 -5.67 0.90 -3.41
N THR A 264 -6.31 1.60 -4.36
CA THR A 264 -6.30 3.07 -4.43
C THR A 264 -6.80 3.70 -3.13
N LEU A 265 -7.84 3.12 -2.52
CA LEU A 265 -8.38 3.56 -1.24
C LEU A 265 -7.38 3.39 -0.08
N PHE A 266 -6.72 2.23 0.02
CA PHE A 266 -5.73 1.97 1.07
C PHE A 266 -4.48 2.83 0.94
N SER A 267 -4.04 3.09 -0.29
CA SER A 267 -2.86 3.93 -0.54
C SER A 267 -3.14 5.41 -0.27
N LEU A 268 -4.38 5.87 -0.49
CA LEU A 268 -4.86 7.16 -0.01
C LEU A 268 -4.98 7.19 1.52
N ALA A 269 -5.45 6.12 2.16
CA ALA A 269 -5.54 6.03 3.63
C ALA A 269 -4.16 6.14 4.31
N HIS A 270 -3.15 5.46 3.76
CA HIS A 270 -1.77 5.55 4.23
C HIS A 270 -1.17 6.97 4.07
N GLU A 271 -1.46 7.63 2.95
CA GLU A 271 -1.03 9.02 2.74
C GLU A 271 -1.74 9.97 3.73
N MET A 272 -3.05 9.79 3.97
CA MET A 272 -3.80 10.57 4.97
C MET A 272 -3.28 10.35 6.38
N ARG A 273 -2.92 9.12 6.74
CA ARG A 273 -2.23 8.79 8.01
C ARG A 273 -0.93 9.57 8.13
N THR A 274 -0.05 9.47 7.14
CA THR A 274 1.25 10.15 7.11
C THR A 274 1.11 11.68 7.24
N GLN A 275 0.15 12.29 6.53
CA GLN A 275 -0.09 13.72 6.62
C GLN A 275 -0.66 14.15 7.98
N VAL A 276 -1.51 13.33 8.61
CA VAL A 276 -2.05 13.61 9.95
C VAL A 276 -0.98 13.41 11.03
N GLU A 277 -0.10 12.42 10.92
CA GLU A 277 1.04 12.23 11.82
C GLU A 277 2.04 13.41 11.73
N ARG A 278 2.25 13.97 10.54
CA ARG A 278 3.13 15.13 10.32
C ARG A 278 2.49 16.47 10.71
N ASN A 279 1.22 16.69 10.37
CA ASN A 279 0.59 18.02 10.39
C ASN A 279 -0.58 18.16 11.40
N GLY A 280 -1.07 17.06 11.97
CA GLY A 280 -2.23 16.98 12.86
C GLY A 280 -3.60 17.07 12.16
N SER A 281 -3.73 17.96 11.18
CA SER A 281 -4.92 18.15 10.34
C SER A 281 -4.57 18.71 8.94
N ILE A 282 -5.46 18.46 7.99
CA ILE A 282 -5.35 18.82 6.56
C ILE A 282 -6.63 19.58 6.18
N ASP A 283 -6.55 20.71 5.49
CA ASP A 283 -7.73 21.53 5.17
C ASP A 283 -8.32 21.18 3.79
N LEU A 284 -8.60 19.89 3.57
CA LEU A 284 -8.97 19.33 2.26
C LEU A 284 -10.46 19.49 1.94
N LEU A 285 -11.31 19.34 2.95
CA LEU A 285 -12.77 19.37 2.88
C LEU A 285 -13.32 20.67 3.52
N HIS A 286 -12.54 21.75 3.48
CA HIS A 286 -12.96 23.05 3.99
C HIS A 286 -14.31 23.48 3.39
N GLY A 287 -15.26 23.85 4.25
CA GLY A 287 -16.61 24.25 3.85
C GLY A 287 -17.52 23.11 3.40
N LYS A 288 -17.09 21.84 3.49
CA LYS A 288 -17.94 20.66 3.25
C LYS A 288 -18.65 20.21 4.52
N VAL A 289 -19.85 19.67 4.34
CA VAL A 289 -20.73 19.25 5.45
C VAL A 289 -21.05 17.75 5.33
N MET A 290 -20.73 16.98 6.38
CA MET A 290 -21.15 15.59 6.50
C MET A 290 -22.38 15.49 7.43
N CYS A 291 -23.45 14.86 6.96
CA CYS A 291 -24.59 14.49 7.79
C CYS A 291 -24.38 13.09 8.38
N SER A 292 -24.29 13.00 9.71
CA SER A 292 -24.16 11.75 10.45
C SER A 292 -25.53 11.29 10.93
N MET A 293 -26.10 10.25 10.30
CA MET A 293 -27.46 9.77 10.56
C MET A 293 -27.45 8.34 11.14
N PHE A 294 -27.63 8.23 12.46
CA PHE A 294 -27.53 6.98 13.22
C PHE A 294 -28.85 6.67 13.93
N TYR A 295 -29.53 5.60 13.49
CA TYR A 295 -30.74 5.05 14.12
C TYR A 295 -30.42 3.88 15.07
N GLU A 296 -29.20 3.34 15.02
CA GLU A 296 -28.69 2.32 15.95
C GLU A 296 -27.44 2.88 16.65
N ALA A 297 -27.35 2.71 17.97
CA ALA A 297 -26.28 3.27 18.79
C ALA A 297 -24.88 2.79 18.33
N SER A 298 -23.93 3.72 18.23
CA SER A 298 -22.59 3.41 17.70
C SER A 298 -21.52 4.44 18.05
N THR A 299 -20.80 4.24 19.16
CA THR A 299 -19.66 5.11 19.52
C THR A 299 -18.54 5.05 18.49
N ARG A 300 -17.94 3.87 18.23
CA ARG A 300 -16.75 3.75 17.36
C ARG A 300 -16.97 4.35 15.97
N THR A 301 -17.99 3.86 15.24
CA THR A 301 -18.23 4.30 13.85
C THR A 301 -18.66 5.77 13.76
N SER A 302 -19.45 6.28 14.70
CA SER A 302 -19.86 7.69 14.64
C SER A 302 -18.69 8.62 14.97
N CYS A 303 -17.97 8.36 16.06
CA CYS A 303 -16.79 9.14 16.44
C CYS A 303 -15.68 9.06 15.39
N SER A 304 -15.47 7.91 14.71
CA SER A 304 -14.43 7.80 13.68
C SER A 304 -14.76 8.64 12.44
N PHE A 305 -15.99 8.59 11.92
CA PHE A 305 -16.40 9.42 10.79
C PHE A 305 -16.40 10.92 11.15
N GLN A 306 -16.89 11.28 12.34
CA GLN A 306 -16.82 12.67 12.82
C GLN A 306 -15.37 13.16 12.89
N THR A 307 -14.48 12.38 13.50
CA THR A 307 -13.06 12.71 13.61
C THR A 307 -12.38 12.82 12.25
N ALA A 308 -12.70 11.92 11.31
CA ALA A 308 -12.15 11.96 9.95
C ALA A 308 -12.56 13.25 9.22
N MET A 309 -13.84 13.63 9.27
CA MET A 309 -14.32 14.87 8.64
C MET A 309 -13.64 16.11 9.25
N LEU A 310 -13.55 16.18 10.59
CA LEU A 310 -12.90 17.30 11.30
C LEU A 310 -11.39 17.37 11.02
N ARG A 311 -10.68 16.23 10.94
CA ARG A 311 -9.25 16.20 10.58
C ARG A 311 -8.98 16.64 9.15
N LEU A 312 -10.00 16.56 8.29
CA LEU A 312 -9.97 17.03 6.90
C LEU A 312 -10.49 18.48 6.73
N GLY A 313 -10.71 19.23 7.82
CA GLY A 313 -11.21 20.62 7.75
C GLY A 313 -12.72 20.75 7.46
N GLY A 314 -13.42 19.62 7.36
CA GLY A 314 -14.85 19.56 7.14
C GLY A 314 -15.68 19.76 8.42
N THR A 315 -16.98 19.96 8.24
CA THR A 315 -17.96 20.13 9.32
C THR A 315 -18.93 18.96 9.39
N VAL A 316 -19.56 18.75 10.55
CA VAL A 316 -20.50 17.63 10.76
C VAL A 316 -21.80 18.12 11.37
N VAL A 317 -22.92 17.61 10.82
CA VAL A 317 -24.27 17.76 11.37
C VAL A 317 -24.76 16.38 11.81
N ALA A 318 -24.99 16.19 13.11
CA ALA A 318 -25.58 14.96 13.64
C ALA A 318 -27.11 14.98 13.53
N ALA A 319 -27.68 13.88 13.06
CA ALA A 319 -29.12 13.63 12.97
C ALA A 319 -29.43 12.30 13.67
N ASP A 320 -29.59 12.35 14.99
CA ASP A 320 -29.83 11.15 15.80
C ASP A 320 -31.29 10.69 15.68
N GLY A 321 -31.50 9.37 15.57
CA GLY A 321 -32.84 8.79 15.44
C GLY A 321 -33.77 9.05 16.65
N SER A 322 -33.21 9.36 17.82
CA SER A 322 -33.94 9.61 19.07
C SER A 322 -34.41 11.06 19.28
N SER A 323 -33.88 12.02 18.52
CA SER A 323 -34.19 13.46 18.66
C SER A 323 -34.74 14.11 17.38
N SER A 324 -34.72 13.40 16.25
CA SER A 324 -35.12 13.90 14.93
C SER A 324 -36.60 13.66 14.59
N SER A 325 -37.03 14.22 13.45
CA SER A 325 -38.40 14.12 12.89
C SER A 325 -38.90 12.69 12.65
N VAL A 326 -38.03 11.68 12.73
CA VAL A 326 -38.37 10.25 12.77
C VAL A 326 -39.41 9.95 13.87
N VAL A 327 -39.28 10.60 15.04
CA VAL A 327 -40.25 10.48 16.15
C VAL A 327 -41.64 11.03 15.78
N LYS A 328 -41.72 11.86 14.72
CA LYS A 328 -42.96 12.42 14.16
C LYS A 328 -43.48 11.60 12.96
N GLY A 329 -42.86 10.47 12.64
CA GLY A 329 -43.27 9.58 11.53
C GLY A 329 -42.74 9.97 10.14
N GLU A 330 -41.70 10.80 10.05
CA GLU A 330 -41.03 11.08 8.77
C GLU A 330 -40.42 9.79 8.18
N THR A 331 -40.56 9.56 6.86
CA THR A 331 -39.98 8.37 6.23
C THR A 331 -38.47 8.55 6.01
N LEU A 332 -37.72 7.44 6.06
CA LEU A 332 -36.28 7.45 5.75
C LEU A 332 -35.97 8.12 4.39
N ALA A 333 -36.85 7.97 3.40
CA ALA A 333 -36.68 8.60 2.09
C ALA A 333 -36.83 10.13 2.14
N ASP A 334 -37.74 10.65 2.97
CA ASP A 334 -37.94 12.08 3.14
C ASP A 334 -36.79 12.71 3.95
N THR A 335 -36.40 12.09 5.07
CA THR A 335 -35.24 12.53 5.87
C THR A 335 -33.96 12.57 5.02
N VAL A 336 -33.72 11.55 4.17
CA VAL A 336 -32.56 11.52 3.26
C VAL A 336 -32.62 12.64 2.22
N ARG A 337 -33.79 12.92 1.63
CA ARG A 337 -33.93 14.04 0.67
C ARG A 337 -33.70 15.39 1.35
N THR A 338 -34.15 15.57 2.58
CA THR A 338 -33.97 16.78 3.37
C THR A 338 -32.49 16.98 3.74
N LEU A 339 -31.83 15.98 4.32
CA LEU A 339 -30.40 16.04 4.66
C LEU A 339 -29.50 16.18 3.42
N GLY A 340 -29.88 15.57 2.30
CA GLY A 340 -29.18 15.72 1.01
C GLY A 340 -29.32 17.10 0.36
N CYS A 341 -30.10 18.02 0.95
CA CYS A 341 -30.09 19.45 0.61
C CYS A 341 -29.22 20.29 1.56
N TYR A 342 -28.73 19.72 2.68
CA TYR A 342 -27.94 20.42 3.71
C TYR A 342 -26.47 19.96 3.75
N GLY A 343 -26.21 18.68 3.50
CA GLY A 343 -24.88 18.08 3.49
C GLY A 343 -24.37 17.72 2.10
N ASP A 344 -23.05 17.65 1.95
CA ASP A 344 -22.36 17.10 0.76
C ASP A 344 -22.21 15.57 0.81
N LEU A 345 -22.41 14.96 1.99
CA LEU A 345 -22.19 13.54 2.27
C LEU A 345 -23.12 13.08 3.39
N ILE A 346 -23.72 11.90 3.29
CA ILE A 346 -24.50 11.29 4.39
C ILE A 346 -23.86 9.96 4.80
N VAL A 347 -23.55 9.81 6.09
CA VAL A 347 -23.18 8.53 6.71
C VAL A 347 -24.44 7.97 7.39
N LEU A 348 -24.87 6.77 7.01
CA LEU A 348 -26.11 6.15 7.48
C LEU A 348 -25.84 4.82 8.19
N ARG A 349 -26.32 4.70 9.43
CA ARG A 349 -26.47 3.42 10.14
C ARG A 349 -27.92 3.22 10.58
N HIS A 350 -28.51 2.07 10.26
CA HIS A 350 -29.94 1.83 10.45
C HIS A 350 -30.23 0.34 10.73
N PRO A 351 -31.22 -0.02 11.58
CA PRO A 351 -31.42 -1.40 12.03
C PRO A 351 -32.02 -2.36 10.99
N ALA A 352 -32.73 -1.86 9.97
CA ALA A 352 -33.30 -2.70 8.91
C ALA A 352 -32.27 -2.98 7.80
N PRO A 353 -32.06 -4.25 7.37
CA PRO A 353 -31.23 -4.58 6.21
C PRO A 353 -31.72 -3.92 4.92
N GLY A 354 -30.81 -3.56 4.01
CA GLY A 354 -31.11 -2.90 2.74
C GLY A 354 -31.53 -1.43 2.86
N SER A 355 -31.51 -0.85 4.06
CA SER A 355 -31.86 0.56 4.29
C SER A 355 -30.89 1.53 3.61
N ALA A 356 -29.59 1.22 3.58
CA ALA A 356 -28.59 2.05 2.91
C ALA A 356 -28.82 2.09 1.38
N ALA A 357 -29.14 0.95 0.78
CA ALA A 357 -29.51 0.86 -0.64
C ALA A 357 -30.83 1.55 -0.96
N THR A 358 -31.78 1.57 -0.02
CA THR A 358 -33.03 2.34 -0.15
C THR A 358 -32.77 3.84 -0.05
N ALA A 359 -31.96 4.30 0.91
CA ALA A 359 -31.56 5.70 1.06
C ALA A 359 -30.83 6.23 -0.18
N ALA A 360 -29.90 5.46 -0.76
CA ALA A 360 -29.15 5.85 -1.96
C ALA A 360 -30.06 6.21 -3.15
N LYS A 361 -31.19 5.51 -3.34
CA LYS A 361 -32.16 5.79 -4.42
C LYS A 361 -32.84 7.16 -4.31
N PHE A 362 -32.85 7.77 -3.13
CA PHE A 362 -33.50 9.05 -2.85
C PHE A 362 -32.54 10.18 -2.50
N SER A 363 -31.25 9.88 -2.34
CA SER A 363 -30.22 10.88 -2.04
C SER A 363 -29.71 11.56 -3.30
N LYS A 364 -29.47 12.88 -3.22
CA LYS A 364 -28.73 13.64 -4.24
C LYS A 364 -27.22 13.63 -4.00
N VAL A 365 -26.79 13.16 -2.84
CA VAL A 365 -25.40 13.16 -2.38
C VAL A 365 -24.94 11.74 -2.01
N PRO A 366 -23.63 11.47 -1.99
CA PRO A 366 -23.11 10.15 -1.62
C PRO A 366 -23.64 9.66 -0.28
N ILE A 367 -23.91 8.36 -0.21
CA ILE A 367 -24.33 7.64 1.01
C ILE A 367 -23.19 6.70 1.37
N ILE A 368 -22.79 6.68 2.63
CA ILE A 368 -21.90 5.66 3.19
C ILE A 368 -22.70 4.79 4.17
N ASN A 369 -22.74 3.49 3.91
CA ASN A 369 -23.29 2.49 4.80
C ASN A 369 -22.32 2.27 5.98
N ALA A 370 -22.77 2.66 7.17
CA ALA A 370 -22.12 2.46 8.46
C ALA A 370 -22.75 1.30 9.27
N GLY A 371 -23.57 0.47 8.61
CA GLY A 371 -24.24 -0.72 9.14
C GLY A 371 -25.74 -0.71 8.85
N ASP A 372 -26.23 -1.68 8.07
CA ASP A 372 -27.66 -1.91 7.82
C ASP A 372 -28.16 -3.22 8.48
N GLY A 373 -28.44 -3.14 9.79
CA GLY A 373 -28.95 -4.27 10.56
C GLY A 373 -27.94 -5.42 10.66
N VAL A 374 -28.34 -6.61 10.18
CA VAL A 374 -27.48 -7.80 10.01
C VAL A 374 -26.88 -7.91 8.60
N GLY A 375 -27.00 -6.87 7.77
CA GLY A 375 -26.51 -6.80 6.39
C GLY A 375 -24.99 -6.63 6.30
N GLU A 376 -24.53 -5.45 5.89
CA GLU A 376 -23.12 -5.19 5.65
C GLU A 376 -22.58 -3.97 6.42
N HIS A 377 -21.27 -3.93 6.61
CA HIS A 377 -20.54 -2.76 7.09
C HIS A 377 -19.25 -2.59 6.27
N PRO A 378 -19.34 -2.07 5.02
CA PRO A 378 -18.22 -2.07 4.08
C PRO A 378 -17.01 -1.30 4.61
N THR A 379 -17.23 -0.19 5.31
CA THR A 379 -16.13 0.65 5.81
C THR A 379 -15.40 0.05 7.02
N GLN A 380 -16.03 -0.87 7.77
CA GLN A 380 -15.33 -1.71 8.74
C GLN A 380 -14.46 -2.73 8.00
N ALA A 381 -14.98 -3.42 6.98
CA ALA A 381 -14.19 -4.39 6.23
C ALA A 381 -12.98 -3.76 5.53
N PHE A 382 -13.09 -2.51 5.04
CA PHE A 382 -11.93 -1.76 4.52
C PHE A 382 -10.86 -1.51 5.59
N LEU A 383 -11.23 -1.06 6.79
CA LEU A 383 -10.25 -0.79 7.84
C LEU A 383 -9.61 -2.08 8.37
N ASP A 384 -10.37 -3.17 8.42
CA ASP A 384 -9.90 -4.49 8.84
C ASP A 384 -8.83 -5.02 7.86
N VAL A 385 -9.09 -4.98 6.55
CA VAL A 385 -8.10 -5.36 5.50
C VAL A 385 -6.91 -4.40 5.47
N TYR A 386 -7.14 -3.10 5.65
CA TYR A 386 -6.06 -2.10 5.74
C TYR A 386 -5.12 -2.38 6.92
N THR A 387 -5.67 -2.74 8.09
CA THR A 387 -4.87 -3.10 9.27
C THR A 387 -4.02 -4.34 9.01
N ILE A 388 -4.58 -5.39 8.40
CA ILE A 388 -3.81 -6.59 8.01
C ILE A 388 -2.65 -6.22 7.07
N ARG A 389 -2.91 -5.38 6.05
CA ARG A 389 -1.88 -4.91 5.10
C ARG A 389 -0.77 -4.10 5.78
N GLU A 390 -1.11 -3.22 6.71
CA GLU A 390 -0.11 -2.36 7.39
C GLU A 390 0.75 -3.13 8.41
N GLU A 391 0.16 -4.05 9.16
CA GLU A 391 0.88 -4.80 10.21
C GLU A 391 1.72 -5.96 9.63
N LEU A 392 1.27 -6.60 8.53
CA LEU A 392 1.92 -7.77 7.93
C LEU A 392 2.53 -7.52 6.54
N GLY A 393 2.40 -6.30 6.00
CA GLY A 393 2.92 -5.88 4.69
C GLY A 393 2.17 -6.43 3.47
N THR A 394 1.52 -7.59 3.59
CA THR A 394 0.72 -8.27 2.57
C THR A 394 -0.58 -8.80 3.17
N VAL A 395 -1.58 -9.06 2.32
CA VAL A 395 -2.79 -9.82 2.68
C VAL A 395 -2.74 -11.24 2.08
N ASN A 396 -1.91 -11.49 1.06
CA ASN A 396 -1.78 -12.79 0.42
C ASN A 396 -0.80 -13.71 1.17
N GLY A 397 -1.08 -15.01 1.15
CA GLY A 397 -0.31 -16.05 1.81
C GLY A 397 -0.70 -16.26 3.28
N LEU A 398 -1.64 -15.48 3.82
CA LEU A 398 -1.98 -15.47 5.24
C LEU A 398 -3.07 -16.48 5.61
N THR A 399 -2.96 -17.00 6.82
CA THR A 399 -3.98 -17.79 7.51
C THR A 399 -4.74 -16.90 8.51
N ILE A 400 -6.00 -16.62 8.21
CA ILE A 400 -6.87 -15.72 8.97
C ILE A 400 -7.93 -16.53 9.71
N THR A 401 -7.91 -16.44 11.04
CA THR A 401 -8.81 -17.17 11.93
C THR A 401 -9.90 -16.24 12.46
N LEU A 402 -11.16 -16.53 12.13
CA LEU A 402 -12.34 -15.76 12.54
C LEU A 402 -13.04 -16.48 13.68
N VAL A 403 -13.21 -15.82 14.82
CA VAL A 403 -13.69 -16.43 16.08
C VAL A 403 -15.00 -15.80 16.54
N GLY A 404 -15.98 -16.62 16.93
CA GLY A 404 -17.16 -16.20 17.70
C GLY A 404 -18.51 -16.34 16.96
N ASP A 405 -19.25 -15.24 16.83
CA ASP A 405 -20.57 -15.19 16.18
C ASP A 405 -20.43 -14.91 14.68
N LEU A 406 -20.13 -15.97 13.92
CA LEU A 406 -19.97 -15.92 12.47
C LEU A 406 -21.32 -15.92 11.73
N LYS A 407 -22.43 -16.25 12.42
CA LYS A 407 -23.79 -16.26 11.88
C LYS A 407 -24.39 -14.85 11.78
N ASN A 408 -24.25 -14.05 12.82
CA ASN A 408 -24.82 -12.69 12.88
C ASN A 408 -23.77 -11.58 12.68
N GLY A 409 -22.49 -11.96 12.59
CA GLY A 409 -21.35 -11.05 12.45
C GLY A 409 -21.26 -10.32 11.11
N ARG A 410 -22.09 -9.29 10.90
CA ARG A 410 -22.08 -8.46 9.67
C ARG A 410 -20.71 -7.92 9.27
N THR A 411 -19.82 -7.66 10.23
CA THR A 411 -18.44 -7.20 9.96
C THR A 411 -17.60 -8.32 9.37
N VAL A 412 -17.71 -9.54 9.92
CA VAL A 412 -17.13 -10.76 9.35
C VAL A 412 -17.69 -11.04 7.96
N HIS A 413 -19.01 -10.92 7.74
CA HIS A 413 -19.61 -11.13 6.41
C HIS A 413 -19.08 -10.14 5.37
N SER A 414 -18.90 -8.86 5.73
CA SER A 414 -18.29 -7.86 4.86
C SER A 414 -16.78 -8.07 4.67
N LEU A 415 -16.07 -8.59 5.68
CA LEU A 415 -14.64 -8.88 5.64
C LEU A 415 -14.33 -10.06 4.72
N VAL A 416 -15.00 -11.21 4.88
CA VAL A 416 -14.73 -12.39 4.05
C VAL A 416 -15.01 -12.13 2.56
N LYS A 417 -16.00 -11.28 2.24
CA LYS A 417 -16.27 -10.81 0.88
C LYS A 417 -15.13 -9.99 0.27
N LEU A 418 -14.32 -9.29 1.07
CA LEU A 418 -13.11 -8.61 0.59
C LEU A 418 -11.90 -9.55 0.55
N LEU A 419 -11.78 -10.45 1.53
CA LEU A 419 -10.74 -11.48 1.56
C LEU A 419 -10.81 -12.40 0.33
N ALA A 420 -12.00 -12.58 -0.26
CA ALA A 420 -12.22 -13.25 -1.56
C ALA A 420 -11.40 -12.68 -2.75
N TYR A 421 -10.79 -11.50 -2.64
CA TYR A 421 -9.90 -10.93 -3.67
C TYR A 421 -8.40 -11.26 -3.48
N TYR A 422 -8.06 -11.96 -2.38
CA TYR A 422 -6.70 -12.28 -1.96
C TYR A 422 -6.51 -13.80 -1.83
N GLN A 423 -5.28 -14.28 -1.98
CA GLN A 423 -4.95 -15.68 -1.65
C GLN A 423 -4.78 -15.83 -0.14
N VAL A 424 -5.83 -16.24 0.56
CA VAL A 424 -5.82 -16.52 2.01
C VAL A 424 -6.40 -17.88 2.34
N THR A 425 -6.01 -18.41 3.50
CA THR A 425 -6.67 -19.55 4.16
C THR A 425 -7.55 -19.01 5.27
N LEU A 426 -8.80 -19.48 5.38
CA LEU A 426 -9.73 -19.05 6.43
C LEU A 426 -10.03 -20.19 7.40
N ASN A 427 -9.76 -19.97 8.69
CA ASN A 427 -10.24 -20.83 9.76
C ASN A 427 -11.48 -20.18 10.39
N LEU A 428 -12.60 -20.90 10.42
CA LEU A 428 -13.88 -20.44 10.94
C LEU A 428 -14.16 -21.14 12.27
N VAL A 429 -13.84 -20.47 13.38
CA VAL A 429 -13.98 -21.00 14.74
C VAL A 429 -15.29 -20.50 15.35
N SER A 430 -16.28 -21.38 15.46
CA SER A 430 -17.63 -21.01 15.94
C SER A 430 -18.36 -22.19 16.60
N PRO A 431 -19.25 -21.95 17.58
CA PRO A 431 -20.11 -23.00 18.11
C PRO A 431 -21.10 -23.42 17.02
N PRO A 432 -21.60 -24.68 17.00
CA PRO A 432 -22.47 -25.17 15.93
C PRO A 432 -23.69 -24.30 15.60
N SER A 433 -24.24 -23.54 16.56
CA SER A 433 -25.38 -22.66 16.33
C SER A 433 -25.05 -21.28 15.73
N LEU A 434 -23.77 -20.85 15.76
CA LEU A 434 -23.30 -19.55 15.24
C LEU A 434 -22.33 -19.70 14.04
N ARG A 435 -22.39 -20.83 13.34
CA ARG A 435 -21.59 -21.08 12.13
C ARG A 435 -21.85 -20.05 11.03
N MET A 436 -20.82 -19.84 10.21
CA MET A 436 -20.92 -19.03 9.00
C MET A 436 -22.04 -19.56 8.09
N PRO A 437 -22.93 -18.69 7.57
CA PRO A 437 -23.99 -19.10 6.65
C PRO A 437 -23.46 -19.82 5.39
N GLU A 438 -24.19 -20.85 4.93
CA GLU A 438 -23.78 -21.69 3.80
C GLU A 438 -23.67 -20.94 2.47
N ASP A 439 -24.45 -19.88 2.27
CA ASP A 439 -24.35 -19.01 1.09
C ASP A 439 -23.03 -18.22 1.08
N VAL A 440 -22.59 -17.70 2.24
CA VAL A 440 -21.30 -17.03 2.38
C VAL A 440 -20.14 -18.00 2.18
N LYS A 441 -20.23 -19.22 2.74
CA LYS A 441 -19.23 -20.28 2.50
C LYS A 441 -19.17 -20.68 1.03
N ALA A 442 -20.31 -20.82 0.35
CA ALA A 442 -20.35 -21.15 -1.07
C ALA A 442 -19.71 -20.05 -1.96
N GLU A 443 -19.86 -18.76 -1.61
CA GLU A 443 -19.16 -17.67 -2.30
C GLU A 443 -17.64 -17.76 -2.13
N LEU A 444 -17.15 -18.10 -0.93
CA LEU A 444 -15.72 -18.25 -0.64
C LEU A 444 -15.08 -19.46 -1.34
N VAL A 445 -15.75 -20.61 -1.33
CA VAL A 445 -15.31 -21.80 -2.08
C VAL A 445 -15.28 -21.52 -3.59
N LYS A 446 -16.26 -20.77 -4.10
CA LYS A 446 -16.29 -20.33 -5.51
C LYS A 446 -15.16 -19.36 -5.86
N ALA A 447 -14.68 -18.56 -4.90
CA ALA A 447 -13.51 -17.71 -5.05
C ALA A 447 -12.17 -18.49 -4.96
N GLY A 448 -12.20 -19.78 -4.62
CA GLY A 448 -11.01 -20.63 -4.49
C GLY A 448 -10.30 -20.53 -3.15
N ILE A 449 -10.94 -19.98 -2.11
CA ILE A 449 -10.39 -19.89 -0.76
C ILE A 449 -10.47 -21.26 -0.06
N ALA A 450 -9.37 -21.65 0.61
CA ALA A 450 -9.35 -22.77 1.52
C ALA A 450 -10.05 -22.40 2.83
N ILE A 451 -11.02 -23.22 3.28
CA ILE A 451 -11.82 -22.97 4.48
C ILE A 451 -11.77 -24.20 5.40
N ASN A 452 -11.40 -23.98 6.65
CA ASN A 452 -11.50 -24.97 7.72
C ASN A 452 -12.58 -24.52 8.72
N GLU A 453 -13.53 -25.40 9.07
CA GLU A 453 -14.53 -25.13 10.12
C GLU A 453 -14.14 -25.89 11.39
N LEU A 454 -13.91 -25.16 12.49
CA LEU A 454 -13.49 -25.72 13.78
C LEU A 454 -14.38 -25.20 14.93
N THR A 455 -14.30 -25.89 16.07
CA THR A 455 -15.00 -25.49 17.31
C THR A 455 -14.05 -25.03 18.41
N ASP A 456 -12.78 -25.44 18.39
CA ASP A 456 -11.75 -25.01 19.35
C ASP A 456 -10.74 -24.09 18.65
N LEU A 457 -10.39 -22.98 19.29
CA LEU A 457 -9.36 -22.04 18.83
C LEU A 457 -7.94 -22.62 19.03
N ASN A 458 -7.74 -23.46 20.04
CA ASN A 458 -6.43 -24.01 20.40
C ASN A 458 -5.83 -24.89 19.28
N GLU A 459 -6.65 -25.47 18.42
CA GLU A 459 -6.23 -26.31 17.28
C GLU A 459 -5.52 -25.51 16.18
N VAL A 460 -5.85 -24.22 16.00
CA VAL A 460 -5.37 -23.38 14.87
C VAL A 460 -4.61 -22.12 15.29
N ILE A 461 -4.62 -21.75 16.57
CA ILE A 461 -3.99 -20.50 17.04
C ILE A 461 -2.49 -20.42 16.73
N ALA A 462 -1.78 -21.55 16.70
CA ALA A 462 -0.35 -21.61 16.38
C ALA A 462 -0.03 -21.43 14.89
N GLU A 463 -1.02 -21.63 14.00
CA GLU A 463 -0.89 -21.51 12.54
C GLU A 463 -1.53 -20.21 12.01
N SER A 464 -2.08 -19.38 12.90
CA SER A 464 -2.84 -18.18 12.54
C SER A 464 -1.96 -16.92 12.49
N ASP A 465 -1.86 -16.28 11.33
CA ASP A 465 -1.23 -14.96 11.21
C ASP A 465 -2.12 -13.84 11.78
N VAL A 466 -3.43 -14.00 11.66
CA VAL A 466 -4.43 -13.02 12.12
C VAL A 466 -5.55 -13.74 12.88
N VAL A 467 -5.84 -13.30 14.10
CA VAL A 467 -7.00 -13.78 14.88
C VAL A 467 -8.01 -12.65 15.03
N TYR A 468 -9.12 -12.74 14.30
CA TYR A 468 -10.20 -11.76 14.30
C TYR A 468 -11.34 -12.22 15.23
N VAL A 469 -11.44 -11.58 16.40
CA VAL A 469 -12.41 -11.96 17.44
C VAL A 469 -13.69 -11.13 17.31
N THR A 470 -14.84 -11.81 17.23
CA THR A 470 -16.17 -11.17 17.23
C THR A 470 -16.87 -11.25 18.58
N ARG A 471 -17.69 -10.26 18.89
CA ARG A 471 -18.57 -10.27 20.06
C ARG A 471 -19.84 -11.06 19.76
N VAL A 472 -20.16 -12.04 20.61
CA VAL A 472 -21.48 -12.70 20.65
C VAL A 472 -22.59 -11.65 20.87
N GLN A 473 -23.47 -11.47 19.87
CA GLN A 473 -24.44 -10.38 19.86
C GLN A 473 -25.70 -10.75 20.66
N LYS A 474 -25.68 -10.53 21.98
CA LYS A 474 -26.82 -10.82 22.88
C LYS A 474 -28.17 -10.33 22.34
N GLU A 475 -28.19 -9.17 21.70
CA GLU A 475 -29.38 -8.54 21.12
C GLU A 475 -29.92 -9.22 19.84
N ARG A 476 -29.31 -10.31 19.36
CA ARG A 476 -29.74 -11.09 18.19
C ARG A 476 -30.22 -12.51 18.53
N PHE A 477 -30.16 -12.93 19.80
CA PHE A 477 -30.69 -14.22 20.23
C PHE A 477 -32.17 -14.10 20.58
N GLU A 478 -32.98 -15.04 20.08
CA GLU A 478 -34.39 -15.18 20.46
C GLU A 478 -34.53 -15.84 21.84
N ASP A 479 -33.62 -16.76 22.18
CA ASP A 479 -33.52 -17.44 23.47
C ASP A 479 -32.31 -16.94 24.28
N LEU A 480 -32.57 -16.55 25.54
CA LEU A 480 -31.55 -16.08 26.46
C LEU A 480 -30.69 -17.22 27.01
N GLU A 481 -31.22 -18.45 27.10
CA GLU A 481 -30.45 -19.62 27.54
C GLU A 481 -29.41 -20.04 26.50
N GLU A 482 -29.73 -19.95 25.21
CA GLU A 482 -28.76 -20.17 24.14
C GLU A 482 -27.58 -19.20 24.25
N TYR A 483 -27.84 -17.91 24.42
CA TYR A 483 -26.79 -16.90 24.65
C TYR A 483 -25.91 -17.26 25.87
N GLU A 484 -26.52 -17.65 26.99
CA GLU A 484 -25.80 -18.00 28.21
C GLU A 484 -24.91 -19.24 28.05
N ARG A 485 -25.26 -20.19 27.17
CA ARG A 485 -24.42 -21.35 26.81
C ARG A 485 -23.18 -20.97 25.98
N VAL A 486 -23.28 -19.98 25.09
CA VAL A 486 -22.20 -19.64 24.14
C VAL A 486 -21.35 -18.43 24.52
N LYS A 487 -21.77 -17.61 25.49
CA LYS A 487 -21.06 -16.37 25.87
C LYS A 487 -19.64 -16.57 26.44
N ALA A 488 -19.28 -17.79 26.84
CA ALA A 488 -18.01 -18.15 27.46
C ALA A 488 -17.37 -19.37 26.78
N ALA A 489 -17.66 -19.58 25.49
CA ALA A 489 -17.12 -20.68 24.70
C ALA A 489 -15.69 -20.45 24.17
N TYR A 490 -15.11 -19.27 24.44
CA TYR A 490 -13.80 -18.78 23.96
C TYR A 490 -13.08 -18.01 25.07
#